data_AF-A0A937WKN3-F1
#
_entry.id   AF-A0A937WKN3-F1
#
_cell.length_a   1.000
_cell.length_b   1.000
_cell.length_c   1.000
_cell.angle_alpha   90.00
_cell.angle_beta   90.00
_cell.angle_gamma   90.00
#
_symmetry.space_group_name_H-M   'P 1'
#
loop_
_entity.id
_entity.type
_entity.pdbx_description
1 polymer ?
#
loop_
_entity_poly.entity_id
_entity_poly.type
_entity_poly.pdbx_seq_one_letter_code
_entity_poly.pdbx_strand_id
1 'polypeptide(L)'
;MSNYCSYEKETYTCSHCGWNGLGKDCVMIEHFQYLFEIGCPLCHEKVGLVEYPLLSEMRNSDNEFDRVTAGAMDVFRDIFEEERLKSPDQLPDIDEDPIILFWESDGLGWPDNWPGHTLITHDDRVIWKEPRVFEGTWRFAEVVEILKKKYGDRLKDVIPLASSWLDLYGDYGGNEVEESRKMLSEEKNKGLRWWRNPGGPWIAV
;
A
#
# COMPACT_ATOMS: atom_id res chain seq x y z
N MET A 1 -1.66 10.21 26.83
CA MET A 1 -1.15 10.23 25.45
C MET A 1 -1.59 11.53 24.84
N SER A 2 -0.67 12.22 24.18
CA SER A 2 -0.96 13.46 23.46
C SER A 2 -1.36 13.10 22.03
N ASN A 3 -2.27 13.86 21.44
CA ASN A 3 -2.69 13.63 20.05
C ASN A 3 -1.97 14.60 19.11
N TYR A 4 -1.89 14.23 17.83
CA TYR A 4 -1.26 15.02 16.77
C TYR A 4 -1.74 16.49 16.72
N CYS A 5 -3.02 16.73 16.99
CA CYS A 5 -3.61 18.07 16.88
C CYS A 5 -3.28 19.00 18.05
N SER A 6 -2.89 18.47 19.22
CA SER A 6 -2.66 19.26 20.45
C SER A 6 -1.23 19.23 20.97
N TYR A 7 -0.43 18.20 20.66
CA TYR A 7 0.86 17.96 21.33
C TYR A 7 1.79 19.17 21.27
N GLU A 8 1.80 19.92 20.17
CA GLU A 8 2.64 21.11 20.00
C GLU A 8 2.42 22.18 21.08
N LYS A 9 1.22 22.24 21.66
CA LYS A 9 0.80 23.23 22.66
C LYS A 9 0.94 22.70 24.09
N GLU A 10 1.22 21.41 24.27
CA GLU A 10 1.39 20.78 25.57
C GLU A 10 2.79 21.02 26.14
N THR A 11 2.93 21.05 27.46
CA THR A 11 4.22 21.23 28.13
C THR A 11 4.82 19.86 28.47
N TYR A 12 6.09 19.67 28.14
CA TYR A 12 6.86 18.46 28.44
C TYR A 12 8.05 18.79 29.34
N THR A 13 8.45 17.83 30.17
CA THR A 13 9.63 17.92 31.01
C THR A 13 10.52 16.71 30.80
N CYS A 14 11.78 16.93 30.46
CA CYS A 14 12.77 15.88 30.32
C CYS A 14 13.26 15.42 31.70
N SER A 15 13.02 14.16 32.03
CA SER A 15 13.49 13.55 33.29
C SER A 15 15.01 13.39 33.38
N HIS A 16 15.71 13.42 32.25
CA HIS A 16 17.16 13.22 32.20
C HIS A 16 17.96 14.52 32.40
N CYS A 17 17.66 15.58 31.65
CA CYS A 17 18.41 16.85 31.73
C CYS A 17 17.64 18.02 32.34
N GLY A 18 16.36 17.83 32.70
CA GLY A 18 15.53 18.85 33.34
C GLY A 18 14.96 19.91 32.38
N TRP A 19 15.17 19.78 31.06
CA TRP A 19 14.54 20.67 30.08
C TRP A 19 13.02 20.69 30.24
N ASN A 20 12.42 21.88 30.12
CA ASN A 20 10.98 22.10 30.15
C ASN A 20 10.60 23.06 29.02
N GLY A 21 9.62 22.68 28.20
CA GLY A 21 9.19 23.46 27.04
C GLY A 21 7.94 22.88 26.40
N LEU A 22 7.54 23.44 25.26
CA LEU A 22 6.34 23.02 24.54
C LEU A 22 6.63 21.86 23.59
N GLY A 23 5.61 21.08 23.23
CA GLY A 23 5.77 19.95 22.29
C GLY A 23 6.31 20.35 20.93
N LYS A 24 6.02 21.57 20.45
CA LYS A 24 6.59 22.10 19.20
C LYS A 24 8.10 22.30 19.26
N ASP A 25 8.67 22.37 20.46
CA ASP A 25 10.10 22.53 20.69
C ASP A 25 10.80 21.15 20.86
N CYS A 26 10.03 20.06 20.96
CA CYS A 26 10.56 18.70 20.97
C CYS A 26 11.05 18.27 19.58
N VAL A 27 11.96 17.30 19.54
CA VAL A 27 12.41 16.67 18.29
C VAL A 27 11.70 15.33 18.09
N MET A 28 11.40 14.96 16.85
CA MET A 28 10.95 13.60 16.53
C MET A 28 12.16 12.65 16.61
N ILE A 29 12.06 11.59 17.40
CA ILE A 29 13.17 10.64 17.61
C ILE A 29 12.94 9.30 16.90
N GLU A 30 11.71 8.81 16.89
CA GLU A 30 11.35 7.56 16.23
C GLU A 30 9.93 7.67 15.66
N HIS A 31 9.70 6.99 14.54
CA HIS A 31 8.47 7.04 13.78
C HIS A 31 7.92 5.62 13.61
N PHE A 32 6.62 5.46 13.84
CA PHE A 32 5.90 4.20 13.69
C PHE A 32 4.66 4.41 12.83
N GLN A 33 3.95 3.31 12.52
CA GLN A 33 2.79 3.35 11.62
C GLN A 33 1.65 4.26 12.10
N TYR A 34 1.39 4.32 13.42
CA TYR A 34 0.24 5.03 13.99
C TYR A 34 0.61 6.14 14.97
N LEU A 35 1.89 6.34 15.21
CA LEU A 35 2.40 7.26 16.21
C LEU A 35 3.86 7.59 15.93
N PHE A 36 4.34 8.64 16.57
CA PHE A 36 5.76 8.93 16.65
C PHE A 36 6.15 9.29 18.09
N GLU A 37 7.43 9.16 18.37
CA GLU A 37 8.00 9.55 19.65
C GLU A 37 8.64 10.92 19.54
N ILE A 38 8.41 11.72 20.58
CA ILE A 38 9.05 13.02 20.74
C ILE A 38 10.08 12.96 21.86
N GLY A 39 11.24 13.55 21.60
CA GLY A 39 12.39 13.61 22.49
C GLY A 39 12.74 15.03 22.88
N CYS A 40 13.49 15.12 23.98
CA CYS A 40 14.07 16.36 24.46
C CYS A 40 15.03 16.96 23.40
N PRO A 41 14.92 18.26 23.05
CA PRO A 41 15.80 18.88 22.05
C PRO A 41 17.27 18.99 22.49
N LEU A 42 17.58 18.80 23.78
CA LEU A 42 18.95 18.93 24.30
C LEU A 42 19.68 17.60 24.43
N CYS A 43 19.00 16.55 24.85
CA CYS A 43 19.63 15.25 25.11
C CYS A 43 18.97 14.07 24.40
N HIS A 44 17.93 14.32 23.59
CA HIS A 44 17.17 13.34 22.81
C HIS A 44 16.49 12.23 23.61
N GLU A 45 16.48 12.32 24.94
CA GLU A 45 15.71 11.41 25.79
C GLU A 45 14.23 11.52 25.44
N LYS A 46 13.55 10.37 25.31
CA LYS A 46 12.11 10.31 25.05
C LYS A 46 11.33 11.06 26.12
N VAL A 47 10.47 11.99 25.71
CA VAL A 47 9.61 12.76 26.63
C VAL A 47 8.12 12.53 26.37
N GLY A 48 7.75 11.96 25.23
CA GLY A 48 6.35 11.73 24.90
C GLY A 48 6.14 10.81 23.71
N LEU A 49 4.88 10.47 23.51
CA LEU A 49 4.37 9.71 22.38
C LEU A 49 3.15 10.45 21.83
N VAL A 50 3.12 10.62 20.51
CA VAL A 50 2.07 11.35 19.79
C VAL A 50 1.43 10.40 18.79
N GLU A 51 0.13 10.17 18.94
CA GLU A 51 -0.64 9.36 17.99
C GLU A 51 -1.03 10.19 16.76
N TYR A 52 -1.00 9.57 15.58
CA TYR A 52 -1.51 10.17 14.36
C TYR A 52 -3.03 10.37 14.43
N PRO A 53 -3.55 11.44 13.78
CA PRO A 53 -4.97 11.75 13.88
C PRO A 53 -5.79 10.72 13.11
N LEU A 54 -6.99 10.43 13.62
CA LEU A 54 -7.99 9.72 12.84
C LEU A 54 -8.47 10.62 11.69
N LEU A 55 -8.95 10.01 10.60
CA LEU A 55 -9.52 10.77 9.48
C LEU A 55 -10.66 11.70 9.92
N SER A 56 -11.48 11.29 10.90
CA SER A 56 -12.52 12.14 11.48
C SER A 56 -11.96 13.34 12.24
N GLU A 57 -10.79 13.23 12.85
CA GLU A 57 -10.13 14.33 13.55
C GLU A 57 -9.49 15.29 12.54
N MET A 58 -8.87 14.79 11.47
CA MET A 58 -8.32 15.61 10.38
C MET A 58 -9.40 16.47 9.72
N ARG A 59 -10.60 15.91 9.48
CA ARG A 59 -11.75 16.67 8.93
C ARG A 59 -12.16 17.87 9.79
N ASN A 60 -12.00 17.75 11.10
CA ASN A 60 -12.37 18.77 12.08
C ASN A 60 -11.17 19.57 12.61
N SER A 61 -9.97 19.35 12.05
CA SER A 61 -8.74 20.03 12.46
C SER A 61 -8.81 21.52 12.11
N ASP A 62 -8.20 22.37 12.92
CA ASP A 62 -7.99 23.79 12.60
C ASP A 62 -6.95 23.98 11.49
N ASN A 63 -6.12 22.96 11.21
CA ASN A 63 -5.14 22.97 10.14
C ASN A 63 -5.80 22.74 8.77
N GLU A 64 -5.60 23.67 7.83
CA GLU A 64 -6.15 23.57 6.47
C GLU A 64 -5.59 22.38 5.69
N PHE A 65 -4.30 22.07 5.86
CA PHE A 65 -3.66 20.94 5.18
C PHE A 65 -4.30 19.61 5.59
N ASP A 66 -4.62 19.43 6.88
CA ASP A 66 -5.29 18.23 7.38
C ASP A 66 -6.68 18.08 6.75
N ARG A 67 -7.47 19.16 6.72
CA ARG A 67 -8.82 19.15 6.15
C ARG A 67 -8.79 18.86 4.65
N VAL A 68 -7.87 19.46 3.91
CA VAL A 68 -7.68 19.23 2.47
C VAL A 68 -7.25 17.79 2.21
N THR A 69 -6.30 17.28 2.99
CA THR A 69 -5.83 15.88 2.90
C THR A 69 -6.97 14.91 3.16
N ALA A 70 -7.75 15.14 4.22
CA ALA A 70 -8.91 14.31 4.53
C ALA A 70 -9.96 14.32 3.41
N GLY A 71 -10.22 15.49 2.81
CA GLY A 71 -11.10 15.61 1.66
C GLY A 71 -10.59 14.85 0.43
N ALA A 72 -9.29 14.92 0.15
CA ALA A 72 -8.67 14.15 -0.93
C ALA A 72 -8.78 12.63 -0.69
N MET A 73 -8.57 12.16 0.54
CA MET A 73 -8.77 10.76 0.90
C MET A 73 -10.21 10.30 0.74
N ASP A 74 -11.18 11.19 1.02
CA ASP A 74 -12.61 10.91 0.82
C ASP A 74 -12.95 10.75 -0.67
N VAL A 75 -12.49 11.68 -1.50
CA VAL A 75 -12.66 11.62 -2.96
C VAL A 75 -12.01 10.36 -3.54
N PHE A 76 -10.77 10.06 -3.13
CA PHE A 76 -10.07 8.87 -3.61
C PHE A 76 -10.81 7.58 -3.24
N ARG A 77 -11.33 7.48 -2.01
CA ARG A 77 -12.11 6.32 -1.58
C ARG A 77 -13.36 6.13 -2.43
N ASP A 78 -14.05 7.22 -2.77
CA ASP A 78 -15.25 7.16 -3.59
C ASP A 78 -14.93 6.70 -5.03
N ILE A 79 -13.87 7.26 -5.64
CA ILE A 79 -13.35 6.82 -6.95
C ILE A 79 -12.93 5.34 -6.90
N PHE A 80 -12.17 4.94 -5.89
CA PHE A 80 -11.72 3.55 -5.75
C PHE A 80 -12.90 2.59 -5.62
N GLU A 81 -13.91 2.92 -4.79
CA GLU A 81 -15.09 2.09 -4.67
C GLU A 81 -15.90 2.06 -5.98
N GLU A 82 -15.98 3.15 -6.74
CA GLU A 82 -16.68 3.17 -8.03
C GLU A 82 -15.96 2.30 -9.09
N GLU A 83 -14.64 2.43 -9.19
CA GLU A 83 -13.85 1.91 -10.31
C GLU A 83 -13.18 0.55 -10.06
N ARG A 84 -13.07 0.09 -8.81
CA ARG A 84 -12.39 -1.18 -8.52
C ARG A 84 -13.09 -2.39 -9.14
N LEU A 85 -12.32 -3.43 -9.44
CA LEU A 85 -12.86 -4.74 -9.82
C LEU A 85 -13.62 -5.37 -8.64
N LYS A 86 -14.89 -5.71 -8.82
CA LYS A 86 -15.77 -6.28 -7.77
C LYS A 86 -16.21 -7.70 -8.08
N SER A 87 -16.40 -8.02 -9.35
CA SER A 87 -16.92 -9.33 -9.76
C SER A 87 -16.37 -9.81 -11.09
N PRO A 88 -16.45 -11.13 -11.36
CA PRO A 88 -16.08 -11.72 -12.65
C PRO A 88 -16.80 -11.10 -13.86
N ASP A 89 -18.04 -10.65 -13.70
CA ASP A 89 -18.87 -10.16 -14.82
C ASP A 89 -18.35 -8.85 -15.44
N GLN A 90 -17.45 -8.16 -14.74
CA GLN A 90 -16.78 -6.96 -15.24
C GLN A 90 -15.62 -7.27 -16.20
N LEU A 91 -15.19 -8.54 -16.27
CA LEU A 91 -14.04 -8.96 -17.06
C LEU A 91 -14.46 -9.51 -18.42
N PRO A 92 -13.66 -9.25 -19.48
CA PRO A 92 -13.91 -9.84 -20.79
C PRO A 92 -13.69 -11.35 -20.76
N ASP A 93 -14.33 -12.05 -21.70
CA ASP A 93 -14.00 -13.43 -21.99
C ASP A 93 -12.66 -13.50 -22.76
N ILE A 94 -11.85 -14.49 -22.41
CA ILE A 94 -10.58 -14.79 -23.08
C ILE A 94 -10.69 -16.25 -23.54
N ASP A 95 -10.52 -16.48 -24.84
CA ASP A 95 -10.71 -17.80 -25.48
C ASP A 95 -9.38 -18.55 -25.64
N GLU A 96 -8.51 -18.42 -24.64
CA GLU A 96 -7.18 -19.03 -24.62
C GLU A 96 -7.04 -20.00 -23.45
N ASP A 97 -6.11 -20.95 -23.59
CA ASP A 97 -5.74 -21.93 -22.56
C ASP A 97 -4.28 -22.38 -22.81
N PRO A 98 -3.32 -22.06 -21.92
CA PRO A 98 -3.49 -21.38 -20.62
C PRO A 98 -3.63 -19.85 -20.74
N ILE A 99 -4.17 -19.23 -19.68
CA ILE A 99 -4.24 -17.77 -19.49
C ILE A 99 -3.17 -17.36 -18.47
N ILE A 100 -2.32 -16.40 -18.85
CA ILE A 100 -1.37 -15.72 -17.98
C ILE A 100 -1.67 -14.23 -18.06
N LEU A 101 -1.83 -13.59 -16.90
CA LEU A 101 -2.11 -12.15 -16.82
C LEU A 101 -0.93 -11.43 -16.18
N PHE A 102 -0.77 -10.16 -16.49
CA PHE A 102 0.22 -9.31 -15.85
C PHE A 102 -0.44 -8.22 -15.02
N TRP A 103 0.19 -7.93 -13.88
CA TRP A 103 -0.20 -6.85 -12.98
C TRP A 103 0.80 -5.71 -13.15
N GLU A 104 0.30 -4.58 -13.65
CA GLU A 104 1.12 -3.42 -14.03
C GLU A 104 0.60 -2.15 -13.36
N SER A 105 1.28 -1.03 -13.62
CA SER A 105 0.83 0.29 -13.18
C SER A 105 1.12 1.33 -14.25
N ASP A 106 0.19 2.27 -14.45
CA ASP A 106 0.43 3.37 -15.39
C ASP A 106 1.29 4.49 -14.76
N GLY A 107 2.45 4.69 -15.35
CA GLY A 107 3.40 5.75 -14.99
C GLY A 107 4.41 5.40 -13.91
N LEU A 108 5.30 6.36 -13.67
CA LEU A 108 6.25 6.33 -12.55
C LEU A 108 5.45 6.66 -11.29
N GLY A 109 5.69 5.90 -10.21
CA GLY A 109 4.96 6.04 -8.94
C GLY A 109 5.06 7.43 -8.31
N TRP A 110 4.61 7.55 -7.07
CA TRP A 110 4.62 8.81 -6.32
C TRP A 110 5.96 9.58 -6.46
N PRO A 111 5.97 10.93 -6.62
CA PRO A 111 4.81 11.84 -6.56
C PRO A 111 4.20 12.24 -7.92
N ASP A 112 4.82 11.88 -9.04
CA ASP A 112 4.56 12.55 -10.33
C ASP A 112 3.25 12.14 -11.03
N ASN A 113 2.66 11.00 -10.65
CA ASN A 113 1.49 10.42 -11.34
C ASN A 113 0.41 9.91 -10.37
N TRP A 114 0.05 10.71 -9.36
CA TRP A 114 -1.04 10.39 -8.43
C TRP A 114 -2.34 11.16 -8.76
N PRO A 115 -3.50 10.48 -8.86
CA PRO A 115 -3.68 9.02 -8.83
C PRO A 115 -3.38 8.41 -10.21
N GLY A 116 -2.63 7.31 -10.21
CA GLY A 116 -2.54 6.43 -11.38
C GLY A 116 -3.39 5.18 -11.17
N HIS A 117 -3.23 4.20 -12.05
CA HIS A 117 -3.99 2.97 -12.08
C HIS A 117 -3.07 1.76 -11.95
N THR A 118 -3.62 0.73 -11.31
CA THR A 118 -3.22 -0.65 -11.53
C THR A 118 -3.85 -1.14 -12.81
N LEU A 119 -3.10 -1.86 -13.63
CA LEU A 119 -3.59 -2.47 -14.86
C LEU A 119 -3.50 -3.99 -14.75
N ILE A 120 -4.52 -4.68 -15.25
CA ILE A 120 -4.48 -6.12 -15.52
C ILE A 120 -4.39 -6.27 -17.04
N THR A 121 -3.31 -6.87 -17.52
CA THR A 121 -3.05 -7.02 -18.95
C THR A 121 -2.99 -8.48 -19.35
N HIS A 122 -3.36 -8.74 -20.60
CA HIS A 122 -3.19 -10.00 -21.30
C HIS A 122 -2.53 -9.67 -22.64
N ASP A 123 -1.31 -10.15 -22.86
CA ASP A 123 -0.41 -9.67 -23.92
C ASP A 123 -0.32 -8.12 -23.92
N ASP A 124 -0.54 -7.49 -25.08
CA ASP A 124 -0.48 -6.03 -25.25
C ASP A 124 -1.83 -5.33 -24.94
N ARG A 125 -2.77 -6.00 -24.26
CA ARG A 125 -4.12 -5.47 -24.01
C ARG A 125 -4.42 -5.35 -22.53
N VAL A 126 -4.90 -4.16 -22.14
CA VAL A 126 -5.50 -3.93 -20.81
C VAL A 126 -6.89 -4.57 -20.79
N ILE A 127 -7.09 -5.58 -19.96
CA ILE A 127 -8.39 -6.23 -19.75
C ILE A 127 -9.17 -5.61 -18.59
N TRP A 128 -8.47 -4.96 -17.66
CA TRP A 128 -9.06 -4.19 -16.58
C TRP A 128 -8.08 -3.13 -16.06
N LYS A 129 -8.62 -2.05 -15.48
CA LYS A 129 -7.84 -1.05 -14.74
C LYS A 129 -8.64 -0.56 -13.52
N GLU A 130 -7.93 -0.21 -12.47
CA GLU A 130 -8.54 0.39 -11.26
C GLU A 130 -7.57 1.39 -10.61
N PRO A 131 -8.05 2.32 -9.77
CA PRO A 131 -7.17 3.27 -9.10
C PRO A 131 -6.11 2.53 -8.27
N ARG A 132 -4.86 2.98 -8.41
CA ARG A 132 -3.70 2.38 -7.78
C ARG A 132 -3.71 2.66 -6.28
N VAL A 133 -3.36 1.65 -5.49
CA VAL A 133 -3.17 1.76 -4.04
C VAL A 133 -1.73 1.39 -3.70
N PHE A 134 -1.14 2.12 -2.76
CA PHE A 134 0.18 1.82 -2.21
C PHE A 134 0.07 0.64 -1.24
N GLU A 135 1.07 -0.25 -1.26
CA GLU A 135 1.13 -1.49 -0.49
C GLU A 135 -0.11 -2.38 -0.70
N GLY A 136 -0.53 -2.51 -1.96
CA GLY A 136 -1.75 -3.19 -2.37
C GLY A 136 -1.73 -4.72 -2.32
N THR A 137 -0.92 -5.37 -1.47
CA THR A 137 -0.80 -6.84 -1.44
C THR A 137 -2.14 -7.53 -1.14
N TRP A 138 -2.91 -6.98 -0.21
CA TRP A 138 -4.27 -7.45 0.10
C TRP A 138 -5.21 -7.33 -1.10
N ARG A 139 -5.07 -6.25 -1.88
CA ARG A 139 -5.89 -5.98 -3.06
C ARG A 139 -5.51 -6.90 -4.22
N PHE A 140 -4.23 -7.20 -4.38
CA PHE A 140 -3.74 -8.20 -5.31
C PHE A 140 -4.39 -9.56 -5.05
N ALA A 141 -4.43 -10.02 -3.79
CA ALA A 141 -5.07 -11.28 -3.42
C ALA A 141 -6.57 -11.29 -3.78
N GLU A 142 -7.29 -10.21 -3.43
CA GLU A 142 -8.72 -10.06 -3.77
C GLU A 142 -8.97 -10.15 -5.28
N VAL A 143 -8.16 -9.45 -6.08
CA VAL A 143 -8.26 -9.46 -7.55
C VAL A 143 -7.94 -10.84 -8.12
N VAL A 144 -6.89 -11.52 -7.63
CA VAL A 144 -6.56 -12.89 -8.04
C VAL A 144 -7.73 -13.84 -7.82
N GLU A 145 -8.45 -13.73 -6.71
CA GLU A 145 -9.65 -14.54 -6.47
C GLU A 145 -10.76 -14.26 -7.49
N ILE A 146 -10.97 -12.99 -7.86
CA ILE A 146 -11.96 -12.60 -8.87
C ILE A 146 -11.57 -13.17 -10.24
N LEU A 147 -10.31 -13.05 -10.62
CA LEU A 147 -9.77 -13.60 -11.87
C LEU A 147 -9.90 -15.12 -11.91
N LYS A 148 -9.60 -15.82 -10.80
CA LYS A 148 -9.76 -17.27 -10.69
C LYS A 148 -11.24 -17.69 -10.85
N LYS A 149 -12.18 -16.93 -10.27
CA LYS A 149 -13.62 -17.17 -10.46
C LYS A 149 -14.07 -16.97 -11.92
N LYS A 150 -13.49 -16.01 -12.65
CA LYS A 150 -13.81 -15.76 -14.06
C LYS A 150 -13.25 -16.82 -15.01
N TYR A 151 -11.95 -17.12 -14.86
CA TYR A 151 -11.20 -17.89 -15.85
C TYR A 151 -11.01 -19.36 -15.46
N GLY A 152 -11.27 -19.71 -14.20
CA GLY A 152 -11.18 -21.08 -13.68
C GLY A 152 -9.76 -21.64 -13.79
N ASP A 153 -9.67 -22.94 -14.07
CA ASP A 153 -8.39 -23.67 -14.16
C ASP A 153 -7.50 -23.21 -15.32
N ARG A 154 -8.03 -22.44 -16.27
CA ARG A 154 -7.25 -21.86 -17.37
C ARG A 154 -6.31 -20.76 -16.90
N LEU A 155 -6.64 -20.05 -15.82
CA LEU A 155 -5.75 -19.04 -15.23
C LEU A 155 -4.60 -19.72 -14.50
N LYS A 156 -3.37 -19.56 -15.01
CA LYS A 156 -2.18 -20.21 -14.44
C LYS A 156 -1.33 -19.31 -13.57
N ASP A 157 -1.30 -18.01 -13.86
CA ASP A 157 -0.56 -17.04 -13.04
C ASP A 157 -1.09 -15.61 -13.27
N VAL A 158 -0.82 -14.75 -12.30
CA VAL A 158 -0.94 -13.30 -12.40
C VAL A 158 0.41 -12.73 -11.95
N ILE A 159 1.18 -12.20 -12.90
CA ILE A 159 2.59 -11.86 -12.70
C ILE A 159 2.74 -10.35 -12.49
N PRO A 160 3.19 -9.88 -11.32
CA PRO A 160 3.54 -8.48 -11.12
C PRO A 160 4.76 -8.07 -11.94
N LEU A 161 4.62 -7.01 -12.74
CA LEU A 161 5.73 -6.43 -13.48
C LEU A 161 6.45 -5.37 -12.66
N ALA A 162 7.70 -5.06 -13.05
CA ALA A 162 8.54 -4.09 -12.34
C ALA A 162 7.89 -2.72 -12.18
N SER A 163 7.02 -2.33 -13.13
CA SER A 163 6.24 -1.09 -13.08
C SER A 163 5.31 -1.00 -11.87
N SER A 164 4.87 -2.13 -11.30
CA SER A 164 3.96 -2.14 -10.15
C SER A 164 4.65 -2.41 -8.82
N TRP A 165 5.95 -2.72 -8.79
CA TRP A 165 6.59 -3.24 -7.58
C TRP A 165 6.57 -2.24 -6.42
N LEU A 166 6.78 -0.95 -6.68
CA LEU A 166 6.74 0.07 -5.65
C LEU A 166 5.36 0.15 -4.99
N ASP A 167 4.30 0.25 -5.79
CA ASP A 167 2.94 0.37 -5.27
C ASP A 167 2.40 -0.96 -4.73
N LEU A 168 2.85 -2.09 -5.25
CA LEU A 168 2.38 -3.41 -4.80
C LEU A 168 3.04 -3.81 -3.48
N TYR A 169 4.35 -3.66 -3.37
CA TYR A 169 5.11 -4.16 -2.23
C TYR A 169 5.40 -3.07 -1.20
N GLY A 170 5.61 -1.83 -1.63
CA GLY A 170 6.06 -0.73 -0.77
C GLY A 170 7.28 -1.15 0.07
N ASP A 171 7.17 -0.95 1.38
CA ASP A 171 8.20 -1.36 2.34
C ASP A 171 8.01 -2.81 2.83
N TYR A 172 6.89 -3.46 2.49
CA TYR A 172 6.56 -4.83 2.88
C TYR A 172 7.09 -5.87 1.88
N GLY A 173 7.55 -7.01 2.40
CA GLY A 173 7.98 -8.14 1.56
C GLY A 173 6.82 -8.82 0.85
N GLY A 174 7.02 -9.31 -0.38
CA GLY A 174 5.98 -9.87 -1.26
C GLY A 174 5.42 -11.26 -0.91
N ASN A 175 5.35 -11.67 0.36
CA ASN A 175 4.91 -13.01 0.74
C ASN A 175 3.44 -13.30 0.35
N GLU A 176 2.53 -12.37 0.62
CA GLU A 176 1.08 -12.52 0.31
C GLU A 176 0.82 -12.62 -1.21
N VAL A 177 1.59 -11.87 -1.99
CA VAL A 177 1.55 -11.92 -3.46
C VAL A 177 2.00 -13.29 -3.95
N GLU A 178 3.09 -13.81 -3.40
CA GLU A 178 3.58 -15.15 -3.75
C GLU A 178 2.62 -16.27 -3.31
N GLU A 179 1.94 -16.12 -2.17
CA GLU A 179 0.90 -17.06 -1.73
C GLU A 179 -0.29 -17.08 -2.69
N SER A 180 -0.77 -15.89 -3.08
CA SER A 180 -1.88 -15.74 -4.03
C SER A 180 -1.56 -16.36 -5.38
N ARG A 181 -0.34 -16.16 -5.89
CA ARG A 181 0.13 -16.79 -7.14
C ARG A 181 0.21 -18.31 -7.02
N LYS A 182 0.73 -18.84 -5.89
CA LYS A 182 0.81 -20.29 -5.66
C LYS A 182 -0.56 -20.97 -5.68
N MET A 183 -1.62 -20.29 -5.23
CA MET A 183 -2.99 -20.82 -5.27
C MET A 183 -3.54 -21.04 -6.70
N LEU A 184 -2.93 -20.44 -7.72
CA LEU A 184 -3.26 -20.69 -9.13
C LEU A 184 -2.51 -21.91 -9.68
N SER A 185 -1.37 -22.25 -9.08
CA SER A 185 -0.44 -23.27 -9.57
C SER A 185 -0.70 -24.69 -9.03
N GLU A 186 -1.96 -25.11 -8.83
CA GLU A 186 -2.28 -26.49 -8.40
C GLU A 186 -1.99 -27.54 -9.51
N GLU A 187 -0.72 -27.67 -9.89
CA GLU A 187 -0.10 -28.94 -10.26
C GLU A 187 1.24 -29.05 -9.54
N LYS A 188 1.46 -30.23 -8.94
CA LYS A 188 2.67 -30.65 -8.23
C LYS A 188 3.94 -30.16 -8.95
N ASN A 189 4.54 -29.09 -8.44
CA ASN A 189 5.83 -28.56 -8.90
C ASN A 189 6.99 -29.55 -8.61
N LYS A 190 7.05 -30.66 -9.34
CA LYS A 190 8.24 -31.47 -9.54
C LYS A 190 8.94 -30.95 -10.80
N GLY A 191 9.58 -29.79 -10.74
CA GLY A 191 10.48 -29.41 -11.84
C GLY A 191 10.89 -27.95 -11.98
N LEU A 192 10.10 -26.97 -11.52
CA LEU A 192 10.48 -25.57 -11.68
C LEU A 192 11.57 -25.17 -10.69
N ARG A 193 12.69 -24.70 -11.23
CA ARG A 193 13.88 -24.31 -10.49
C ARG A 193 13.88 -22.79 -10.35
N TRP A 194 13.39 -22.33 -9.21
CA TRP A 194 13.35 -20.91 -8.88
C TRP A 194 14.77 -20.35 -8.72
N TRP A 195 15.08 -19.28 -9.47
CA TRP A 195 16.34 -18.54 -9.30
C TRP A 195 16.08 -17.31 -8.43
N ARG A 196 16.91 -17.11 -7.41
CA ARG A 196 16.81 -15.98 -6.48
C ARG A 196 17.84 -14.94 -6.86
N ASN A 197 17.39 -13.74 -7.24
CA ASN A 197 18.27 -12.58 -7.27
C ASN A 197 18.42 -12.06 -5.82
N PRO A 198 19.63 -11.87 -5.27
CA PRO A 198 19.77 -11.34 -3.91
C PRO A 198 19.15 -9.94 -3.81
N GLY A 199 18.02 -9.82 -3.10
CA GLY A 199 17.27 -8.57 -2.94
C GLY A 199 16.17 -8.30 -3.97
N GLY A 200 15.86 -9.26 -4.86
CA GLY A 200 14.75 -9.16 -5.82
C GLY A 200 13.70 -10.28 -5.67
N PRO A 201 12.53 -10.14 -6.32
CA PRO A 201 11.48 -11.14 -6.28
C PRO A 201 11.90 -12.44 -7.01
N TRP A 202 11.16 -13.51 -6.74
CA TRP A 202 11.36 -14.80 -7.38
C TRP A 202 10.99 -14.72 -8.87
N ILE A 203 11.93 -15.07 -9.74
CA ILE A 203 11.69 -15.14 -11.18
C ILE A 203 11.57 -16.61 -11.56
N ALA A 204 10.51 -16.94 -12.30
CA ALA A 204 10.35 -18.27 -12.91
C ALA A 204 11.36 -18.43 -14.05
N VAL A 205 12.06 -19.58 -14.08
CA VAL A 205 12.96 -20.00 -15.18
C VAL A 205 12.54 -21.37 -15.65
#